data_AF-A0A2N2QZM3-F1
#
_entry.id   AF-A0A2N2QZM3-F1
#
_cell.length_a   1.000
_cell.length_b   1.000
_cell.length_c   1.000
_cell.angle_alpha   90.00
_cell.angle_beta   90.00
_cell.angle_gamma   90.00
#
_symmetry.space_group_name_H-M   'P 1'
#
loop_
_entity.id
_entity.type
_entity.pdbx_description
1 polymer ?
#
loop_
_entity_poly.entity_id
_entity_poly.type
_entity_poly.pdbx_seq_one_letter_code
_entity_poly.pdbx_strand_id
1 'polypeptide(L)'
;MERVVADTNQEIAEAISFGWEYWTKTGIQEFDIPKLSSACNRIYYAEYAAIAGLAQLIEKQAQADIPESAVQPLTLAILRCSPCIHNNHARQKLEDWVASQLVKRPEQGVELLTSFWQASLKTEDQELSGLDALTRQPSVATILSVTLTRLLAEQDSLSAEKLRSMLLAASKVLGKEQIEELCSAALGNKSIADDVRQQWQLLQFLNSPTIHQHPLSDTTDADQVNDLLNRMDHFERPSSDEPTENHRAIARFIIELAGPLSTPDREGFRNLSHTVHGAINQLSSYPDAETTMALRTLIENPKLHAWQASLRHVLSQQTRLRCDQEFTHPSTRSIHEALAGGPPVNAADLFAIATEELRRLQTELHSTNTTGWKEYWNRDQNGNATKALIENECRNHLLERLKDRLDPYQISAAIPEAQCAEGTRVDILMLSGAGSNLPIEAKRHFNEAVWSAASSQLQGYATAAGADRYGIYLVFWFGSDYEQTPKVPDKSAKPDAAEKMEQMLCERLPEALRAFTEIIVFDVSQSENSKTKQTRTNA
;
A
#
# COMPACT_ATOMS: atom_id res chain seq x y z
N MET A 1 12.58 -39.13 31.66
CA MET A 1 13.05 -40.30 32.44
C MET A 1 14.14 -39.93 33.44
N GLU A 2 15.11 -39.08 33.09
CA GLU A 2 16.17 -38.64 34.00
C GLU A 2 15.68 -38.13 35.36
N ARG A 3 14.61 -37.33 35.40
CA ARG A 3 13.99 -36.87 36.65
C ARG A 3 13.40 -38.01 37.50
N VAL A 4 12.75 -39.00 36.86
CA VAL A 4 12.19 -40.16 37.57
C VAL A 4 13.31 -41.02 38.16
N VAL A 5 14.41 -41.21 37.43
CA VAL A 5 15.60 -41.92 37.93
C VAL A 5 16.22 -41.17 39.11
N ALA A 6 16.30 -39.83 39.04
CA ALA A 6 16.82 -39.01 40.14
C ALA A 6 15.96 -39.06 41.41
N ASP A 7 14.64 -39.14 41.26
CA ASP A 7 13.68 -39.16 42.39
C ASP A 7 13.37 -40.58 42.91
N THR A 8 13.70 -41.63 42.15
CA THR A 8 13.43 -43.03 42.50
C THR A 8 14.67 -43.91 42.32
N ASN A 9 14.71 -44.77 41.29
CA ASN A 9 15.87 -45.53 40.83
C ASN A 9 15.63 -46.03 39.39
N GLN A 10 16.63 -46.69 38.80
CA GLN A 10 16.56 -47.19 37.43
C GLN A 10 15.46 -48.24 37.22
N GLU A 11 15.29 -49.18 38.16
CA GLU A 11 14.31 -50.27 38.06
C GLU A 11 12.87 -49.74 38.07
N ILE A 12 12.57 -48.79 38.95
CA ILE A 12 11.27 -48.13 39.02
C ILE A 12 11.01 -47.29 37.76
N ALA A 13 12.02 -46.58 37.26
CA ALA A 13 11.89 -45.79 36.03
C ALA A 13 11.59 -46.68 34.82
N GLU A 14 12.23 -47.84 34.70
CA GLU A 14 11.98 -48.83 33.65
C GLU A 14 10.56 -49.41 33.75
N ALA A 15 10.10 -49.77 34.96
CA ALA A 15 8.75 -50.26 35.18
C ALA A 15 7.67 -49.22 34.81
N ILE A 16 7.90 -47.94 35.16
CA ILE A 16 7.01 -46.84 34.77
C ILE A 16 7.01 -46.65 33.25
N SER A 17 8.19 -46.68 32.61
CA SER A 17 8.33 -46.59 31.16
C SER A 17 7.53 -47.69 30.45
N PHE A 18 7.67 -48.93 30.92
CA PHE A 18 6.94 -50.07 30.39
C PHE A 18 5.42 -49.90 30.57
N GLY A 19 4.99 -49.44 31.75
CA GLY A 19 3.59 -49.14 32.03
C GLY A 19 3.00 -48.09 31.09
N TRP A 20 3.75 -47.04 30.77
CA TRP A 20 3.33 -46.03 29.80
C TRP A 20 3.18 -46.62 28.39
N GLU A 21 4.17 -47.37 27.90
CA GLU A 21 4.07 -48.02 26.59
C GLU A 21 2.90 -49.02 26.51
N TYR A 22 2.69 -49.81 27.57
CA TYR A 22 1.54 -50.71 27.65
C TYR A 22 0.23 -49.93 27.57
N TRP A 23 0.10 -48.85 28.34
CA TRP A 23 -1.09 -48.02 28.37
C TRP A 23 -1.38 -47.33 27.02
N THR A 24 -0.34 -46.85 26.33
CA THR A 24 -0.43 -46.31 24.97
C THR A 24 -0.98 -47.35 23.98
N LYS A 25 -0.60 -48.63 24.12
CA LYS A 25 -0.99 -49.69 23.18
C LYS A 25 -2.38 -50.27 23.49
N THR A 26 -2.75 -50.42 24.76
CA THR A 26 -3.95 -51.19 25.15
C THR A 26 -4.97 -50.40 25.97
N GLY A 27 -4.53 -49.53 26.90
CA GLY A 27 -5.41 -48.88 27.87
C GLY A 27 -6.14 -47.64 27.38
N ILE A 28 -5.56 -46.92 26.41
CA ILE A 28 -6.12 -45.66 25.89
C ILE A 28 -7.46 -45.83 25.16
N GLN A 29 -7.86 -47.06 24.82
CA GLN A 29 -9.09 -47.36 24.09
C GLN A 29 -10.38 -46.95 24.82
N GLU A 30 -10.31 -46.77 26.14
CA GLU A 30 -11.43 -46.28 26.95
C GLU A 30 -11.74 -44.78 26.78
N PHE A 31 -10.96 -44.06 25.97
CA PHE A 31 -11.12 -42.63 25.70
C PHE A 31 -11.73 -42.41 24.32
N ASP A 32 -13.07 -42.40 24.26
CA ASP A 32 -13.86 -42.12 23.07
C ASP A 32 -14.20 -40.63 22.92
N ILE A 33 -14.84 -40.27 21.80
CA ILE A 33 -15.22 -38.89 21.51
C ILE A 33 -16.11 -38.30 22.62
N PRO A 34 -17.24 -38.92 23.02
CA PRO A 34 -18.10 -38.36 24.07
C PRO A 34 -17.36 -38.07 25.38
N LYS A 35 -16.46 -38.96 25.80
CA LYS A 35 -15.70 -38.81 27.04
C LYS A 35 -14.65 -37.71 26.94
N LEU A 36 -13.96 -37.59 25.81
CA LEU A 36 -12.90 -36.60 25.63
C LEU A 36 -13.42 -35.21 25.30
N SER A 37 -14.51 -35.10 24.52
CA SER A 37 -15.09 -33.81 24.12
C SER A 37 -15.84 -33.12 25.26
N SER A 38 -16.35 -33.86 26.25
CA SER A 38 -17.09 -33.33 27.41
C SER A 38 -16.23 -33.08 28.65
N ALA A 39 -14.93 -33.39 28.58
CA ALA A 39 -13.99 -33.31 29.70
C ALA A 39 -13.42 -31.90 29.91
N CYS A 40 -14.28 -30.88 29.82
CA CYS A 40 -13.96 -29.48 30.06
C CYS A 40 -13.27 -29.34 31.42
N ASN A 41 -12.03 -28.84 31.45
CA ASN A 41 -11.19 -28.70 32.65
C ASN A 41 -10.89 -29.99 33.43
N ARG A 42 -11.21 -31.17 32.90
CA ARG A 42 -10.95 -32.45 33.57
C ARG A 42 -9.73 -33.10 32.96
N ILE A 43 -8.66 -33.18 33.76
CA ILE A 43 -7.44 -33.88 33.38
C ILE A 43 -7.61 -35.35 33.71
N TYR A 44 -7.52 -36.25 32.71
CA TYR A 44 -7.33 -37.66 33.00
C TYR A 44 -5.83 -37.96 32.96
N TYR A 45 -5.25 -38.25 34.12
CA TYR A 45 -3.81 -38.61 34.22
C TYR A 45 -3.41 -39.78 33.32
N ALA A 46 -4.36 -40.66 33.00
CA ALA A 46 -4.20 -41.74 32.05
C ALA A 46 -3.90 -41.25 30.60
N GLU A 47 -4.36 -40.06 30.20
CA GLU A 47 -3.97 -39.48 28.91
C GLU A 47 -2.50 -39.09 28.90
N TYR A 48 -2.00 -38.49 29.98
CA TYR A 48 -0.57 -38.16 30.09
C TYR A 48 0.32 -39.40 30.06
N ALA A 49 -0.12 -40.49 30.70
CA ALA A 49 0.60 -41.77 30.62
C ALA A 49 0.66 -42.28 29.17
N ALA A 50 -0.45 -42.22 28.43
CA ALA A 50 -0.50 -42.66 27.04
C ALA A 50 0.33 -41.75 26.10
N ILE A 51 0.30 -40.44 26.32
CA ILE A 51 1.09 -39.45 25.57
C ILE A 51 2.59 -39.64 25.85
N ALA A 52 2.95 -39.88 27.11
CA ALA A 52 4.34 -40.13 27.50
C ALA A 52 4.88 -41.43 26.88
N GLY A 53 4.08 -42.51 26.86
CA GLY A 53 4.44 -43.76 26.20
C GLY A 53 4.57 -43.59 24.68
N LEU A 54 3.69 -42.81 24.04
CA LEU A 54 3.83 -42.47 22.63
C LEU A 54 5.11 -41.68 22.34
N ALA A 55 5.44 -40.68 23.17
CA ALA A 55 6.66 -39.91 23.02
C ALA A 55 7.91 -40.81 23.05
N GLN A 56 7.93 -41.82 23.94
CA GLN A 56 9.00 -42.81 24.00
C GLN A 56 9.07 -43.69 22.76
N LEU A 57 7.92 -44.18 22.28
CA LEU A 57 7.86 -44.96 21.05
C LEU A 57 8.35 -44.14 19.84
N ILE A 58 8.07 -42.83 19.81
CA ILE A 58 8.58 -41.93 18.78
C ILE A 58 10.10 -41.78 18.88
N GLU A 59 10.64 -41.58 20.07
CA GLU A 59 12.10 -41.50 20.29
C GLU A 59 12.82 -42.80 19.89
N LYS A 60 12.20 -43.94 20.15
CA LYS A 60 12.71 -45.28 19.78
C LYS A 60 12.45 -45.64 18.31
N GLN A 61 11.73 -44.82 17.54
CA GLN A 61 11.28 -45.13 16.18
C GLN A 61 10.45 -46.43 16.08
N ALA A 62 9.67 -46.72 17.13
CA ALA A 62 8.85 -47.92 17.29
C ALA A 62 7.34 -47.62 17.15
N GLN A 63 6.97 -46.58 16.37
CA GLN A 63 5.57 -46.19 16.21
C GLN A 63 4.73 -47.25 15.45
N ALA A 64 5.39 -48.16 14.73
CA ALA A 64 4.73 -49.29 14.06
C ALA A 64 4.08 -50.28 15.05
N ASP A 65 4.48 -50.25 16.32
CA ASP A 65 3.94 -51.12 17.36
C ASP A 65 2.59 -50.63 17.92
N ILE A 66 2.11 -49.46 17.48
CA ILE A 66 0.85 -48.89 17.96
C ILE A 66 -0.31 -49.60 17.25
N PRO A 67 -1.22 -50.26 18.00
CA PRO A 67 -2.38 -50.91 17.39
C PRO A 67 -3.32 -49.88 16.75
N GLU A 68 -3.95 -50.26 15.64
CA GLU A 68 -4.89 -49.41 14.92
C GLU A 68 -6.01 -48.86 15.82
N SER A 69 -6.51 -49.68 16.75
CA SER A 69 -7.55 -49.29 17.72
C SER A 69 -7.11 -48.20 18.71
N ALA A 70 -5.80 -48.00 18.90
CA ALA A 70 -5.26 -46.96 19.79
C ALA A 70 -5.03 -45.62 19.07
N VAL A 71 -4.97 -45.61 17.73
CA VAL A 71 -4.60 -44.43 16.95
C VAL A 71 -5.58 -43.27 17.14
N GLN A 72 -6.88 -43.54 17.06
CA GLN A 72 -7.92 -42.52 17.20
C GLN A 72 -7.96 -41.92 18.63
N PRO A 73 -8.04 -42.73 19.71
CA PRO A 73 -7.97 -42.20 21.08
C PRO A 73 -6.69 -41.39 21.38
N LEU A 74 -5.53 -41.87 20.90
CA LEU A 74 -4.27 -41.14 21.05
C LEU A 74 -4.30 -39.80 20.32
N THR A 75 -4.86 -39.77 19.11
CA THR A 75 -5.00 -38.53 18.34
C THR A 75 -5.81 -37.49 19.11
N LEU A 76 -6.97 -37.88 19.64
CA LEU A 76 -7.82 -36.99 20.42
C LEU A 76 -7.16 -36.53 21.73
N ALA A 77 -6.50 -37.44 22.45
CA ALA A 77 -5.78 -37.12 23.68
C ALA A 77 -4.66 -36.10 23.44
N ILE A 78 -3.89 -36.24 22.36
CA ILE A 78 -2.82 -35.30 22.01
C ILE A 78 -3.41 -33.93 21.63
N LEU A 79 -4.45 -33.88 20.81
CA LEU A 79 -5.09 -32.60 20.43
C LEU A 79 -5.58 -31.82 21.66
N ARG A 80 -6.15 -32.52 22.64
CA ARG A 80 -6.64 -31.94 23.89
C ARG A 80 -5.51 -31.51 24.83
N CYS A 81 -4.48 -32.35 24.98
CA CYS A 81 -3.41 -32.12 25.95
C CYS A 81 -2.21 -31.35 25.40
N SER A 82 -2.10 -31.11 24.08
CA SER A 82 -0.94 -30.45 23.47
C SER A 82 -0.55 -29.12 24.15
N PRO A 83 -1.50 -28.21 24.48
CA PRO A 83 -1.18 -26.98 25.18
C PRO A 83 -0.52 -27.19 26.56
N CYS A 84 -0.77 -28.33 27.20
CA CYS A 84 -0.20 -28.68 28.50
C CYS A 84 1.21 -29.30 28.41
N ILE A 85 1.72 -29.59 27.21
CA ILE A 85 3.04 -30.19 27.02
C ILE A 85 4.10 -29.09 26.96
N HIS A 86 4.79 -28.85 28.07
CA HIS A 86 5.76 -27.76 28.21
C HIS A 86 7.04 -27.94 27.38
N ASN A 87 7.39 -29.17 26.97
CA ASN A 87 8.55 -29.40 26.12
C ASN A 87 8.16 -29.19 24.65
N ASN A 88 8.54 -28.05 24.07
CA ASN A 88 8.21 -27.67 22.69
C ASN A 88 8.64 -28.72 21.65
N HIS A 89 9.83 -29.33 21.81
CA HIS A 89 10.33 -30.33 20.87
C HIS A 89 9.53 -31.62 20.92
N ALA A 90 9.20 -32.09 22.13
CA ALA A 90 8.36 -33.27 22.32
C ALA A 90 6.93 -33.00 21.84
N ARG A 91 6.38 -31.82 22.13
CA ARG A 91 5.06 -31.38 21.67
C ARG A 91 4.99 -31.40 20.13
N GLN A 92 5.97 -30.79 19.46
CA GLN A 92 6.00 -30.75 18.00
C GLN A 92 6.01 -32.15 17.39
N LYS A 93 6.85 -33.07 17.90
CA LYS A 93 6.88 -34.46 17.42
C LYS A 93 5.54 -35.20 17.57
N LEU A 94 4.80 -34.93 18.65
CA LEU A 94 3.48 -35.51 18.88
C LEU A 94 2.43 -34.91 17.94
N GLU A 95 2.45 -33.58 17.74
CA GLU A 95 1.60 -32.87 16.78
C GLU A 95 1.86 -33.37 15.34
N ASP A 96 3.14 -33.55 14.96
CA ASP A 96 3.54 -34.10 13.67
C ASP A 96 3.05 -35.55 13.49
N TRP A 97 3.11 -36.35 14.56
CA TRP A 97 2.55 -37.71 14.53
C TRP A 97 1.05 -37.68 14.28
N VAL A 98 0.30 -36.81 14.98
CA VAL A 98 -1.15 -36.63 14.75
C VAL A 98 -1.43 -36.22 13.31
N ALA A 99 -0.73 -35.20 12.81
CA ALA A 99 -0.87 -34.74 11.43
C ALA A 99 -0.64 -35.89 10.44
N SER A 100 0.39 -36.72 10.67
CA SER A 100 0.67 -37.87 9.81
C SER A 100 -0.44 -38.93 9.82
N GLN A 101 -1.13 -39.16 10.95
CA GLN A 101 -2.23 -40.12 11.01
C GLN A 101 -3.47 -39.61 10.29
N LEU A 102 -3.79 -38.31 10.43
CA LEU A 102 -4.90 -37.69 9.72
C LEU A 102 -4.69 -37.74 8.20
N VAL A 103 -3.47 -37.45 7.74
CA VAL A 103 -3.12 -37.47 6.30
C VAL A 103 -3.13 -38.87 5.71
N LYS A 104 -2.76 -39.91 6.47
CA LYS A 104 -2.83 -41.30 6.00
C LYS A 104 -4.25 -41.74 5.65
N ARG A 105 -5.27 -41.18 6.32
CA ARG A 105 -6.68 -41.53 6.15
C ARG A 105 -7.55 -40.28 6.15
N PRO A 106 -7.53 -39.48 5.07
CA PRO A 106 -8.11 -38.15 5.06
C PRO A 106 -9.62 -38.16 5.33
N GLU A 107 -10.38 -39.07 4.73
CA GLU A 107 -11.83 -39.18 4.95
C GLU A 107 -12.17 -39.47 6.42
N GLN A 108 -11.47 -40.43 7.04
CA GLN A 108 -11.64 -40.76 8.45
C GLN A 108 -11.18 -39.62 9.36
N GLY A 109 -10.12 -38.90 8.97
CA GLY A 109 -9.63 -37.72 9.67
C GLY A 109 -10.66 -36.60 9.69
N VAL A 110 -11.31 -36.32 8.56
CA VAL A 110 -12.40 -35.33 8.47
C VAL A 110 -13.55 -35.73 9.39
N GLU A 111 -14.04 -36.96 9.31
CA GLU A 111 -15.15 -37.43 10.16
C GLU A 111 -14.81 -37.41 11.66
N LEU A 112 -13.57 -37.80 12.00
CA LEU A 112 -13.06 -37.77 13.37
C LEU A 112 -13.05 -36.35 13.93
N LEU A 113 -12.45 -35.40 13.21
CA LEU A 113 -12.35 -34.01 13.65
C LEU A 113 -13.71 -33.33 13.69
N THR A 114 -14.56 -33.55 12.68
CA THR A 114 -15.94 -33.03 12.66
C THR A 114 -16.72 -33.53 13.87
N SER A 115 -16.73 -34.84 14.13
CA SER A 115 -17.44 -35.42 15.27
C SER A 115 -16.91 -34.92 16.62
N PHE A 116 -15.58 -34.84 16.76
CA PHE A 116 -14.94 -34.39 17.99
C PHE A 116 -15.23 -32.91 18.30
N TRP A 117 -15.08 -32.04 17.30
CA TRP A 117 -15.35 -30.61 17.48
C TRP A 117 -16.85 -30.31 17.55
N GLN A 118 -17.74 -30.97 16.80
CA GLN A 118 -19.20 -30.85 16.98
C GLN A 118 -19.63 -31.19 18.42
N ALA A 119 -19.05 -32.22 19.01
CA ALA A 119 -19.33 -32.57 20.40
C ALA A 119 -18.78 -31.51 21.37
N SER A 120 -17.62 -30.92 21.06
CA SER A 120 -17.00 -29.83 21.84
C SER A 120 -17.75 -28.49 21.68
N LEU A 121 -18.47 -28.27 20.58
CA LEU A 121 -19.27 -27.06 20.39
C LEU A 121 -20.40 -26.95 21.42
N LYS A 122 -20.95 -28.09 21.86
CA LYS A 122 -22.02 -28.18 22.86
C LYS A 122 -21.57 -27.95 24.31
N THR A 123 -20.27 -27.82 24.55
CA THR A 123 -19.73 -27.58 25.89
C THR A 123 -19.53 -26.10 26.19
N GLU A 124 -19.28 -25.76 27.45
CA GLU A 124 -18.98 -24.38 27.88
C GLU A 124 -17.54 -23.94 27.56
N ASP A 125 -16.72 -24.78 26.91
CA ASP A 125 -15.36 -24.41 26.55
C ASP A 125 -15.33 -23.25 25.55
N GLN A 126 -14.32 -22.39 25.69
CA GLN A 126 -14.13 -21.20 24.84
C GLN A 126 -13.37 -21.50 23.54
N GLU A 127 -12.60 -22.60 23.51
CA GLU A 127 -11.70 -22.94 22.39
C GLU A 127 -11.86 -24.39 21.93
N LEU A 128 -11.57 -24.64 20.66
CA LEU A 128 -11.52 -25.98 20.10
C LEU A 128 -10.13 -26.60 20.33
N SER A 129 -10.11 -27.69 21.09
CA SER A 129 -8.89 -28.44 21.41
C SER A 129 -8.11 -28.80 20.14
N GLY A 130 -6.84 -28.38 20.11
CA GLY A 130 -5.89 -28.72 19.04
C GLY A 130 -6.09 -27.96 17.72
N LEU A 131 -7.05 -27.03 17.62
CA LEU A 131 -7.30 -26.29 16.38
C LEU A 131 -6.06 -25.51 15.93
N ASP A 132 -5.49 -24.68 16.81
CA ASP A 132 -4.28 -23.89 16.49
C ASP A 132 -3.10 -24.78 16.06
N ALA A 133 -2.88 -25.88 16.80
CA ALA A 133 -1.80 -26.84 16.50
C ALA A 133 -1.94 -27.43 15.11
N LEU A 134 -3.17 -27.80 14.70
CA LEU A 134 -3.43 -28.32 13.37
C LEU A 134 -3.36 -27.23 12.29
N THR A 135 -3.81 -26.01 12.58
CA THR A 135 -3.74 -24.89 11.62
C THR A 135 -2.30 -24.54 11.25
N ARG A 136 -1.34 -24.75 12.17
CA ARG A 136 0.11 -24.59 11.91
C ARG A 136 0.72 -25.69 11.04
N GLN A 137 -0.01 -26.76 10.72
CA GLN A 137 0.49 -27.92 9.98
C GLN A 137 0.00 -27.88 8.51
N PRO A 138 0.85 -27.50 7.53
CA PRO A 138 0.42 -27.37 6.14
C PRO A 138 -0.12 -28.68 5.55
N SER A 139 0.38 -29.83 6.02
CA SER A 139 -0.04 -31.16 5.53
C SER A 139 -1.50 -31.49 5.81
N VAL A 140 -2.12 -30.87 6.83
CA VAL A 140 -3.54 -31.10 7.18
C VAL A 140 -4.48 -30.04 6.64
N ALA A 141 -3.99 -29.04 5.89
CA ALA A 141 -4.80 -27.90 5.43
C ALA A 141 -6.06 -28.33 4.67
N THR A 142 -5.97 -29.34 3.79
CA THR A 142 -7.14 -29.87 3.05
C THR A 142 -8.17 -30.50 3.97
N ILE A 143 -7.73 -31.26 4.97
CA ILE A 143 -8.61 -31.89 5.97
C ILE A 143 -9.32 -30.81 6.78
N LEU A 144 -8.57 -29.82 7.27
CA LEU A 144 -9.10 -28.69 8.03
C LEU A 144 -10.07 -27.84 7.20
N SER A 145 -9.79 -27.62 5.93
CA SER A 145 -10.67 -26.87 5.03
C SER A 145 -12.06 -27.53 4.98
N VAL A 146 -12.13 -28.83 4.70
CA VAL A 146 -13.40 -29.57 4.65
C VAL A 146 -14.08 -29.59 6.02
N THR A 147 -13.34 -29.86 7.10
CA THR A 147 -13.90 -29.91 8.45
C THR A 147 -14.47 -28.56 8.89
N LEU A 148 -13.73 -27.46 8.70
CA LEU A 148 -14.17 -26.12 9.08
C LEU A 148 -15.36 -25.64 8.24
N THR A 149 -15.40 -25.93 6.94
CA THR A 149 -16.58 -25.62 6.10
C THR A 149 -17.84 -26.30 6.63
N ARG A 150 -17.76 -27.58 7.04
CA ARG A 150 -18.90 -28.30 7.63
C ARG A 150 -19.33 -27.68 8.96
N LEU A 151 -18.38 -27.42 9.85
CA LEU A 151 -18.68 -26.87 11.18
C LEU A 151 -19.22 -25.44 11.12
N LEU A 152 -18.70 -24.61 10.24
CA LEU A 152 -19.14 -23.22 10.06
C LEU A 152 -20.48 -23.11 9.33
N ALA A 153 -20.95 -24.16 8.64
CA ALA A 153 -22.29 -24.19 8.06
C ALA A 153 -23.37 -24.45 9.13
N GLU A 154 -23.04 -25.15 10.21
CA GLU A 154 -23.94 -25.48 11.32
C GLU A 154 -23.88 -24.39 12.41
N GLN A 155 -24.50 -23.24 12.16
CA GLN A 155 -24.27 -21.98 12.92
C GLN A 155 -25.13 -21.78 14.18
N ASP A 156 -26.13 -22.63 14.44
CA ASP A 156 -27.28 -22.27 15.28
C ASP A 156 -26.99 -22.14 16.80
N SER A 157 -25.77 -22.39 17.28
CA SER A 157 -25.45 -22.27 18.72
C SER A 157 -23.99 -21.92 19.07
N LEU A 158 -23.25 -21.27 18.17
CA LEU A 158 -21.84 -20.92 18.42
C LEU A 158 -21.70 -19.72 19.35
N SER A 159 -20.89 -19.86 20.41
CA SER A 159 -20.40 -18.71 21.18
C SER A 159 -19.44 -17.85 20.34
N ALA A 160 -19.39 -16.54 20.60
CA ALA A 160 -18.50 -15.61 19.91
C ALA A 160 -17.01 -16.03 19.91
N GLU A 161 -16.49 -16.59 20.99
CA GLU A 161 -15.07 -16.96 21.09
C GLU A 161 -14.72 -18.18 20.23
N LYS A 162 -15.54 -19.24 20.29
CA LYS A 162 -15.43 -20.41 19.41
C LYS A 162 -15.49 -20.02 17.94
N LEU A 163 -16.45 -19.17 17.58
CA LEU A 163 -16.57 -18.66 16.21
C LEU A 163 -15.29 -17.93 15.81
N ARG A 164 -14.78 -17.00 16.62
CA ARG A 164 -13.56 -16.24 16.33
C ARG A 164 -12.38 -17.16 16.03
N SER A 165 -12.14 -18.17 16.88
CA SER A 165 -11.05 -19.12 16.71
C SER A 165 -11.22 -19.96 15.43
N MET A 166 -12.45 -20.36 15.09
CA MET A 166 -12.75 -21.09 13.85
C MET A 166 -12.58 -20.22 12.61
N LEU A 167 -13.02 -18.96 12.63
CA LEU A 167 -12.86 -18.01 11.52
C LEU A 167 -11.38 -17.69 11.29
N LEU A 168 -10.59 -17.55 12.36
CA LEU A 168 -9.15 -17.37 12.27
C LEU A 168 -8.49 -18.57 11.58
N ALA A 169 -8.80 -19.79 12.04
CA ALA A 169 -8.29 -21.00 11.39
C ALA A 169 -8.75 -21.10 9.93
N ALA A 170 -10.02 -20.76 9.66
CA ALA A 170 -10.58 -20.80 8.32
C ALA A 170 -9.88 -19.82 7.37
N SER A 171 -9.57 -18.61 7.84
CA SER A 171 -8.85 -17.61 7.03
C SER A 171 -7.47 -18.06 6.54
N LYS A 172 -6.85 -19.03 7.24
CA LYS A 172 -5.54 -19.59 6.90
C LYS A 172 -5.59 -20.81 5.97
N VAL A 173 -6.73 -21.51 5.92
CA VAL A 173 -6.83 -22.81 5.22
C VAL A 173 -7.91 -22.87 4.13
N LEU A 174 -8.85 -21.93 4.09
CA LEU A 174 -9.87 -21.83 3.03
C LEU A 174 -9.42 -20.87 1.93
N GLY A 175 -9.85 -21.15 0.70
CA GLY A 175 -9.69 -20.23 -0.42
C GLY A 175 -10.66 -19.05 -0.36
N LYS A 176 -10.35 -17.97 -1.08
CA LYS A 176 -11.15 -16.72 -1.11
C LYS A 176 -12.62 -16.94 -1.45
N GLU A 177 -12.91 -17.78 -2.45
CA GLU A 177 -14.28 -18.08 -2.89
C GLU A 177 -15.09 -18.82 -1.80
N GLN A 178 -14.45 -19.78 -1.12
CA GLN A 178 -15.08 -20.53 -0.04
C GLN A 178 -15.41 -19.64 1.17
N ILE A 179 -14.49 -18.72 1.51
CA ILE A 179 -14.72 -17.73 2.56
C ILE A 179 -15.91 -16.83 2.19
N GLU A 180 -15.99 -16.39 0.93
CA GLU A 180 -17.06 -15.52 0.45
C GLU A 180 -18.44 -16.21 0.50
N GLU A 181 -18.50 -17.48 0.10
CA GLU A 181 -19.72 -18.29 0.16
C GLU A 181 -20.21 -18.46 1.61
N LEU A 182 -19.30 -18.80 2.52
CA LEU A 182 -19.61 -18.96 3.94
C LEU A 182 -20.08 -17.65 4.58
N CYS A 183 -19.40 -16.53 4.30
CA CYS A 183 -19.80 -15.21 4.81
C CYS A 183 -21.18 -14.81 4.28
N SER A 184 -21.44 -15.02 2.99
CA SER A 184 -22.72 -14.71 2.36
C SER A 184 -23.87 -15.52 2.96
N ALA A 185 -23.65 -16.83 3.17
CA ALA A 185 -24.62 -17.71 3.82
C ALA A 185 -24.92 -17.29 5.27
N ALA A 186 -23.87 -17.00 6.05
CA ALA A 186 -23.99 -16.56 7.44
C ALA A 186 -24.75 -15.23 7.56
N LEU A 187 -24.35 -14.22 6.79
CA LEU A 187 -24.91 -12.87 6.87
C LEU A 187 -26.34 -12.77 6.31
N GLY A 188 -26.71 -13.68 5.40
CA GLY A 188 -28.07 -13.85 4.91
C GLY A 188 -29.04 -14.34 5.99
N ASN A 189 -28.54 -15.00 7.04
CA ASN A 189 -29.36 -15.39 8.17
C ASN A 189 -29.62 -14.18 9.09
N LYS A 190 -30.90 -13.82 9.26
CA LYS A 190 -31.30 -12.68 10.10
C LYS A 190 -31.37 -13.01 11.59
N SER A 191 -31.34 -14.30 11.97
CA SER A 191 -31.47 -14.72 13.37
C SER A 191 -30.16 -14.81 14.14
N ILE A 192 -29.00 -14.62 13.49
CA ILE A 192 -27.71 -14.60 14.18
C ILE A 192 -27.58 -13.36 15.07
N ALA A 193 -26.92 -13.53 16.23
CA ALA A 193 -26.64 -12.44 17.16
C ALA A 193 -25.70 -11.39 16.56
N ASP A 194 -25.73 -10.17 17.09
CA ASP A 194 -24.99 -9.03 16.53
C ASP A 194 -23.46 -9.19 16.64
N ASP A 195 -22.97 -9.79 17.72
CA ASP A 195 -21.55 -10.09 17.93
C ASP A 195 -21.03 -11.11 16.90
N VAL A 196 -21.79 -12.17 16.65
CA VAL A 196 -21.55 -13.17 15.61
C VAL A 196 -21.57 -12.52 14.22
N ARG A 197 -22.57 -11.67 13.96
CA ARG A 197 -22.69 -10.92 12.70
C ARG A 197 -21.45 -10.05 12.44
N GLN A 198 -20.96 -9.34 13.44
CA GLN A 198 -19.76 -8.51 13.30
C GLN A 198 -18.51 -9.33 12.96
N GLN A 199 -18.37 -10.56 13.48
CA GLN A 199 -17.23 -11.41 13.14
C GLN A 199 -17.24 -11.87 11.69
N TRP A 200 -18.42 -12.23 11.17
CA TRP A 200 -18.60 -12.57 9.76
C TRP A 200 -18.38 -11.36 8.84
N GLN A 201 -18.88 -10.18 9.22
CA GLN A 201 -18.64 -8.93 8.48
C GLN A 201 -17.15 -8.58 8.42
N LEU A 202 -16.43 -8.76 9.54
CA LEU A 202 -14.99 -8.56 9.59
C LEU A 202 -14.26 -9.52 8.64
N LEU A 203 -14.57 -10.83 8.69
CA LEU A 203 -13.92 -11.80 7.80
C LEU A 203 -14.24 -11.50 6.32
N GLN A 204 -15.49 -11.17 5.99
CA GLN A 204 -15.90 -10.81 4.63
C GLN A 204 -15.14 -9.57 4.12
N PHE A 205 -15.02 -8.55 4.97
CA PHE A 205 -14.24 -7.35 4.67
C PHE A 205 -12.76 -7.68 4.43
N LEU A 206 -12.13 -8.47 5.31
CA LEU A 206 -10.71 -8.83 5.15
C LEU A 206 -10.45 -9.70 3.91
N ASN A 207 -11.41 -10.53 3.51
CA ASN A 207 -11.34 -11.37 2.31
C ASN A 207 -11.35 -10.52 1.01
N SER A 208 -12.25 -9.54 0.94
CA SER A 208 -12.49 -8.71 -0.26
C SER A 208 -12.77 -7.24 0.11
N PRO A 209 -11.76 -6.48 0.61
CA PRO A 209 -11.92 -5.13 1.14
C PRO A 209 -12.25 -4.08 0.08
N THR A 210 -12.02 -4.38 -1.19
CA THR A 210 -12.36 -3.50 -2.32
C THR A 210 -13.83 -3.62 -2.75
N ILE A 211 -14.47 -4.74 -2.41
CA ILE A 211 -15.87 -5.03 -2.76
C ILE A 211 -16.78 -4.70 -1.57
N HIS A 212 -16.37 -5.09 -0.37
CA HIS A 212 -17.19 -4.98 0.83
C HIS A 212 -16.76 -3.80 1.68
N GLN A 213 -17.74 -3.05 2.18
CA GLN A 213 -17.51 -2.01 3.19
C GLN A 213 -17.79 -2.58 4.57
N HIS A 214 -16.91 -2.29 5.53
CA HIS A 214 -17.16 -2.66 6.91
C HIS A 214 -18.23 -1.74 7.52
N PRO A 215 -19.20 -2.21 8.33
CA PRO A 215 -20.25 -1.37 8.90
C PRO A 215 -19.74 -0.22 9.78
N LEU A 216 -18.56 -0.40 10.38
CA LEU A 216 -17.91 0.61 11.22
C LEU A 216 -17.05 1.61 10.43
N SER A 217 -17.11 1.63 9.09
CA SER A 217 -16.27 2.52 8.27
C SER A 217 -16.41 4.00 8.61
N ASP A 218 -17.58 4.43 9.08
CA ASP A 218 -17.87 5.82 9.42
C ASP A 218 -17.99 6.08 10.94
N THR A 219 -17.61 5.12 11.79
CA THR A 219 -17.72 5.33 13.24
C THR A 219 -16.71 6.37 13.72
N THR A 220 -17.14 7.19 14.69
CA THR A 220 -16.28 8.18 15.38
C THR A 220 -15.99 7.77 16.82
N ASP A 221 -16.45 6.59 17.23
CA ASP A 221 -16.25 6.04 18.56
C ASP A 221 -14.88 5.35 18.65
N ALA A 222 -13.96 5.94 19.41
CA ALA A 222 -12.59 5.44 19.56
C ALA A 222 -12.52 4.04 20.19
N ASP A 223 -13.45 3.68 21.08
CA ASP A 223 -13.46 2.37 21.72
C ASP A 223 -13.88 1.29 20.72
N GLN A 224 -14.89 1.57 19.88
CA GLN A 224 -15.31 0.67 18.80
C GLN A 224 -14.22 0.49 17.74
N VAL A 225 -13.51 1.57 17.37
CA VAL A 225 -12.37 1.49 16.45
C VAL A 225 -11.25 0.64 17.05
N ASN A 226 -10.92 0.85 18.33
CA ASN A 226 -9.87 0.09 18.99
C ASN A 226 -10.23 -1.40 19.11
N ASP A 227 -11.48 -1.74 19.45
CA ASP A 227 -11.97 -3.12 19.45
C ASP A 227 -11.84 -3.78 18.08
N LEU A 228 -12.30 -3.09 17.02
CA LEU A 228 -12.20 -3.59 15.65
C LEU A 228 -10.75 -3.85 15.24
N LEU A 229 -9.84 -2.91 15.53
CA LEU A 229 -8.43 -3.03 15.17
C LEU A 229 -7.74 -4.16 15.94
N ASN A 230 -8.05 -4.34 17.23
CA ASN A 230 -7.54 -5.49 18.00
C ASN A 230 -8.03 -6.81 17.40
N ARG A 231 -9.29 -6.87 16.97
CA ARG A 231 -9.85 -8.05 16.29
C ARG A 231 -9.18 -8.31 14.94
N MET A 232 -8.88 -7.26 14.18
CA MET A 232 -8.14 -7.35 12.91
C MET A 232 -6.71 -7.89 13.10
N ASP A 233 -6.01 -7.46 14.16
CA ASP A 233 -4.64 -7.91 14.46
C ASP A 233 -4.54 -9.43 14.69
N HIS A 234 -5.61 -10.03 15.20
CA HIS A 234 -5.69 -11.49 15.35
C HIS A 234 -5.77 -12.25 14.02
N PHE A 235 -6.28 -11.64 12.96
CA PHE A 235 -6.22 -12.21 11.62
C PHE A 235 -4.81 -11.95 11.06
N GLU A 236 -3.88 -12.86 11.39
CA GLU A 236 -2.51 -12.84 10.85
C GLU A 236 -2.55 -12.55 9.36
N ARG A 237 -1.95 -11.43 8.95
CA ARG A 237 -1.79 -11.12 7.54
C ARG A 237 -0.79 -12.13 6.98
N PRO A 238 -1.15 -12.94 5.96
CA PRO A 238 -0.18 -13.81 5.34
C PRO A 238 1.02 -12.97 4.91
N SER A 239 2.21 -13.42 5.30
CA SER A 239 3.49 -12.84 4.93
C SER A 239 3.83 -13.11 3.46
N SER A 240 2.85 -13.05 2.56
CA SER A 240 3.15 -13.15 1.15
C SER A 240 4.02 -11.94 0.79
N ASP A 241 5.24 -12.20 0.33
CA ASP A 241 6.20 -11.17 -0.06
C ASP A 241 5.65 -10.24 -1.17
N GLU A 242 4.56 -10.63 -1.83
CA GLU A 242 3.88 -9.80 -2.84
C GLU A 242 2.69 -8.99 -2.29
N PRO A 243 2.69 -7.66 -2.47
CA PRO A 243 1.56 -6.80 -2.14
C PRO A 243 0.32 -7.11 -2.99
N THR A 244 -0.66 -7.77 -2.38
CA THR A 244 -2.00 -7.82 -2.95
C THR A 244 -2.72 -6.46 -2.82
N GLU A 245 -3.64 -6.17 -3.75
CA GLU A 245 -4.57 -5.05 -3.68
C GLU A 245 -5.32 -4.99 -2.33
N ASN A 246 -5.63 -6.16 -1.76
CA ASN A 246 -6.26 -6.27 -0.43
C ASN A 246 -5.38 -5.66 0.68
N HIS A 247 -4.07 -5.87 0.65
CA HIS A 247 -3.17 -5.29 1.67
C HIS A 247 -3.19 -3.76 1.63
N ARG A 248 -3.19 -3.17 0.42
CA ARG A 248 -3.32 -1.71 0.24
C ARG A 248 -4.67 -1.22 0.73
N ALA A 249 -5.76 -1.89 0.36
CA ALA A 249 -7.11 -1.52 0.77
C ALA A 249 -7.30 -1.56 2.30
N ILE A 250 -6.81 -2.60 2.98
CA ILE A 250 -6.90 -2.70 4.44
C ILE A 250 -6.06 -1.62 5.12
N ALA A 251 -4.84 -1.34 4.62
CA ALA A 251 -4.01 -0.27 5.18
C ALA A 251 -4.69 1.11 5.04
N ARG A 252 -5.27 1.41 3.87
CA ARG A 252 -6.06 2.63 3.66
C ARG A 252 -7.24 2.73 4.60
N PHE A 253 -8.01 1.65 4.74
CA PHE A 253 -9.13 1.58 5.67
C PHE A 253 -8.73 1.91 7.11
N ILE A 254 -7.62 1.32 7.60
CA ILE A 254 -7.11 1.62 8.94
C ILE A 254 -6.75 3.11 9.10
N ILE A 255 -6.09 3.69 8.09
CA ILE A 255 -5.70 5.11 8.12
C ILE A 255 -6.93 6.02 8.14
N GLU A 256 -7.91 5.74 7.29
CA GLU A 256 -9.14 6.55 7.18
C GLU A 256 -10.03 6.43 8.43
N LEU A 257 -10.06 5.26 9.05
CA LEU A 257 -10.86 4.98 10.25
C LEU A 257 -10.21 5.55 11.53
N ALA A 258 -8.93 5.24 11.77
CA ALA A 258 -8.26 5.57 13.03
C ALA A 258 -7.48 6.89 12.98
N GLY A 259 -7.13 7.37 11.78
CA GLY A 259 -6.42 8.62 11.58
C GLY A 259 -7.14 9.84 12.16
N PRO A 260 -8.46 10.04 11.92
CA PRO A 260 -9.21 11.17 12.47
C PRO A 260 -9.32 11.18 14.01
N LEU A 261 -9.17 10.00 14.64
CA LEU A 261 -9.29 9.81 16.09
C LEU A 261 -7.93 9.88 16.81
N SER A 262 -6.84 10.05 16.07
CA SER A 262 -5.48 9.99 16.60
C SER A 262 -4.60 11.12 16.06
N THR A 263 -3.46 11.34 16.71
CA THR A 263 -2.47 12.32 16.28
C THR A 263 -1.07 11.70 16.36
N PRO A 264 -0.12 12.08 15.49
CA PRO A 264 1.24 11.53 15.51
C PRO A 264 1.96 11.71 16.86
N ASP A 265 1.73 12.83 17.55
CA ASP A 265 2.56 13.27 18.69
C ASP A 265 1.96 13.01 20.10
N ARG A 266 0.78 12.37 20.21
CA ARG A 266 0.16 12.11 21.53
C ARG A 266 0.62 10.77 22.10
N GLU A 267 1.59 10.81 23.01
CA GLU A 267 2.10 9.66 23.79
C GLU A 267 1.08 9.03 24.78
N GLY A 268 -0.18 9.51 24.82
CA GLY A 268 -1.15 9.20 25.88
C GLY A 268 -2.12 8.03 25.62
N PHE A 269 -2.30 7.60 24.37
CA PHE A 269 -3.16 6.44 24.02
C PHE A 269 -2.43 5.56 23.00
N ARG A 270 -1.64 4.61 23.50
CA ARG A 270 -0.59 3.88 22.74
C ARG A 270 -1.06 2.97 21.60
N ASN A 271 -2.35 2.82 21.32
CA ASN A 271 -2.79 1.86 20.29
C ASN A 271 -3.07 2.51 18.92
N LEU A 272 -4.00 3.47 18.82
CA LEU A 272 -4.46 3.98 17.53
C LEU A 272 -3.36 4.67 16.72
N SER A 273 -2.57 5.57 17.34
CA SER A 273 -1.46 6.25 16.64
C SER A 273 -0.39 5.27 16.16
N HIS A 274 -0.14 4.18 16.90
CA HIS A 274 0.82 3.16 16.50
C HIS A 274 0.29 2.36 15.31
N THR A 275 -1.00 1.97 15.36
CA THR A 275 -1.67 1.24 14.29
C THR A 275 -1.74 2.07 12.99
N VAL A 276 -2.00 3.38 13.09
CA VAL A 276 -1.99 4.30 11.93
C VAL A 276 -0.57 4.43 11.36
N HIS A 277 0.47 4.60 12.20
CA HIS A 277 1.86 4.58 11.72
C HIS A 277 2.21 3.27 11.02
N GLY A 278 1.83 2.13 11.60
CA GLY A 278 2.04 0.81 10.99
C GLY A 278 1.38 0.68 9.63
N ALA A 279 0.12 1.14 9.50
CA ALA A 279 -0.61 1.13 8.24
C ALA A 279 0.01 2.07 7.19
N ILE A 280 0.45 3.28 7.58
CA ILE A 280 1.15 4.20 6.68
C ILE A 280 2.46 3.58 6.18
N ASN A 281 3.27 3.03 7.09
CA ASN A 281 4.54 2.40 6.75
C ASN A 281 4.34 1.20 5.82
N GLN A 282 3.36 0.34 6.13
CA GLN A 282 3.02 -0.80 5.28
C GLN A 282 2.58 -0.34 3.89
N LEU A 283 1.68 0.64 3.79
CA LEU A 283 1.23 1.17 2.51
C LEU A 283 2.43 1.70 1.70
N SER A 284 3.35 2.41 2.35
CA SER A 284 4.51 3.00 1.69
C SER A 284 5.64 2.06 1.31
N SER A 285 5.62 0.83 1.85
CA SER A 285 6.61 -0.19 1.50
C SER A 285 6.53 -0.63 0.04
N TYR A 286 5.46 -0.22 -0.67
CA TYR A 286 5.20 -0.59 -2.05
C TYR A 286 5.48 0.59 -3.01
N PRO A 287 6.57 0.53 -3.81
CA PRO A 287 6.99 1.60 -4.71
C PRO A 287 6.24 1.57 -6.06
N ASP A 288 4.91 1.42 -6.05
CA ASP A 288 4.07 1.36 -7.25
C ASP A 288 3.19 2.61 -7.45
N ALA A 289 2.61 2.74 -8.65
CA ALA A 289 1.77 3.88 -9.01
C ALA A 289 0.45 3.93 -8.24
N GLU A 290 -0.16 2.78 -7.93
CA GLU A 290 -1.43 2.72 -7.19
C GLU A 290 -1.25 3.19 -5.74
N THR A 291 -0.15 2.79 -5.10
CA THR A 291 0.25 3.24 -3.77
C THR A 291 0.50 4.75 -3.75
N THR A 292 1.17 5.27 -4.78
CA THR A 292 1.39 6.71 -4.95
C THR A 292 0.06 7.47 -4.98
N MET A 293 -0.89 6.99 -5.79
CA MET A 293 -2.23 7.56 -5.91
C MET A 293 -3.01 7.47 -4.60
N ALA A 294 -2.96 6.32 -3.91
CA ALA A 294 -3.61 6.13 -2.62
C ALA A 294 -3.09 7.13 -1.56
N LEU A 295 -1.77 7.32 -1.48
CA LEU A 295 -1.18 8.30 -0.56
C LEU A 295 -1.61 9.74 -0.89
N ARG A 296 -1.72 10.11 -2.18
CA ARG A 296 -2.24 11.42 -2.60
C ARG A 296 -3.67 11.63 -2.14
N THR A 297 -4.55 10.66 -2.39
CA THR A 297 -5.95 10.71 -1.93
C THR A 297 -6.05 10.87 -0.41
N LEU A 298 -5.19 10.18 0.36
CA LEU A 298 -5.15 10.32 1.82
C LEU A 298 -4.67 11.71 2.27
N ILE A 299 -3.72 12.33 1.57
CA ILE A 299 -3.23 13.68 1.87
C ILE A 299 -4.33 14.73 1.66
N GLU A 300 -5.15 14.55 0.63
CA GLU A 300 -6.27 15.44 0.29
C GLU A 300 -7.44 15.33 1.28
N ASN A 301 -7.52 14.24 2.06
CA ASN A 301 -8.59 14.04 3.02
C ASN A 301 -8.46 15.03 4.20
N PRO A 302 -9.42 15.97 4.40
CA PRO A 302 -9.33 16.97 5.46
C PRO A 302 -9.44 16.37 6.87
N LYS A 303 -10.07 15.20 7.04
CA LYS A 303 -10.16 14.50 8.33
C LYS A 303 -8.78 14.03 8.83
N LEU A 304 -7.79 13.91 7.95
CA LEU A 304 -6.43 13.46 8.25
C LEU A 304 -5.45 14.61 8.44
N HIS A 305 -5.92 15.83 8.72
CA HIS A 305 -5.07 17.01 8.89
C HIS A 305 -3.86 16.78 9.82
N ALA A 306 -4.06 16.08 10.95
CA ALA A 306 -2.98 15.78 11.89
C ALA A 306 -1.88 14.87 11.31
N TRP A 307 -2.20 14.06 10.31
CA TRP A 307 -1.31 13.07 9.69
C TRP A 307 -0.72 13.55 8.36
N GLN A 308 -1.15 14.70 7.82
CA GLN A 308 -0.70 15.19 6.51
C GLN A 308 0.81 15.34 6.40
N ALA A 309 1.49 15.77 7.47
CA ALA A 309 2.95 15.89 7.47
C ALA A 309 3.62 14.53 7.30
N SER A 310 3.19 13.52 8.07
CA SER A 310 3.67 12.14 7.97
C SER A 310 3.37 11.52 6.61
N LEU A 311 2.15 11.71 6.08
CA LEU A 311 1.78 11.21 4.76
C LEU A 311 2.60 11.85 3.63
N ARG A 312 2.85 13.16 3.67
CA ARG A 312 3.73 13.84 2.70
C ARG A 312 5.17 13.36 2.80
N HIS A 313 5.67 13.19 4.02
CA HIS A 313 7.01 12.64 4.23
C HIS A 313 7.13 11.27 3.58
N VAL A 314 6.18 10.39 3.87
CA VAL A 314 6.17 9.02 3.35
C VAL A 314 5.99 8.95 1.84
N LEU A 315 5.12 9.79 1.25
CA LEU A 315 4.99 9.92 -0.20
C LEU A 315 6.32 10.34 -0.85
N SER A 316 7.05 11.28 -0.25
CA SER A 316 8.36 11.71 -0.77
C SER A 316 9.41 10.58 -0.73
N GLN A 317 9.39 9.75 0.31
CA GLN A 317 10.28 8.60 0.45
C GLN A 317 9.95 7.52 -0.58
N GLN A 318 8.66 7.22 -0.75
CA GLN A 318 8.17 6.24 -1.71
C GLN A 318 8.46 6.68 -3.15
N THR A 319 8.29 7.96 -3.47
CA THR A 319 8.61 8.50 -4.81
C THR A 319 10.10 8.35 -5.09
N ARG A 320 10.97 8.59 -4.10
CA ARG A 320 12.42 8.35 -4.25
C ARG A 320 12.73 6.88 -4.49
N LEU A 321 12.16 5.98 -3.68
CA LEU A 321 12.33 4.53 -3.84
C LEU A 321 11.90 4.05 -5.22
N ARG A 322 10.79 4.57 -5.74
CA ARG A 322 10.30 4.25 -7.07
C ARG A 322 11.24 4.76 -8.17
N CYS A 323 11.70 6.01 -8.07
CA CYS A 323 12.72 6.53 -8.99
C CYS A 323 13.99 5.67 -8.98
N ASP A 324 14.47 5.27 -7.81
CA ASP A 324 15.66 4.41 -7.67
C ASP A 324 15.45 3.03 -8.31
N GLN A 325 14.23 2.47 -8.25
CA GLN A 325 13.90 1.18 -8.86
C GLN A 325 13.63 1.24 -10.37
N GLU A 326 12.99 2.30 -10.83
CA GLU A 326 12.71 2.54 -12.26
C GLU A 326 13.96 3.07 -13.00
N PHE A 327 15.00 3.50 -12.27
CA PHE A 327 16.25 3.97 -12.85
C PHE A 327 16.93 2.87 -13.65
N THR A 328 17.14 3.13 -14.93
CA THR A 328 17.87 2.25 -15.84
C THR A 328 19.14 2.93 -16.34
N HIS A 329 20.27 2.22 -16.28
CA HIS A 329 21.51 2.74 -16.82
C HIS A 329 21.41 2.86 -18.35
N PRO A 330 21.76 4.02 -18.92
CA PRO A 330 21.77 4.15 -20.36
C PRO A 330 22.87 3.31 -21.00
N SER A 331 22.57 2.79 -22.19
CA SER A 331 23.56 2.02 -22.95
C SER A 331 24.68 2.94 -23.47
N THR A 332 25.90 2.41 -23.62
CA THR A 332 27.03 3.14 -24.20
C THR A 332 26.73 3.66 -25.60
N ARG A 333 25.93 2.92 -26.37
CA ARG A 333 25.44 3.32 -27.69
C ARG A 333 24.55 4.55 -27.60
N SER A 334 23.58 4.57 -26.68
CA SER A 334 22.67 5.70 -26.47
C SER A 334 23.44 6.97 -26.10
N ILE A 335 24.46 6.85 -25.24
CA ILE A 335 25.35 7.97 -24.89
C ILE A 335 26.10 8.49 -26.12
N HIS A 336 26.66 7.59 -26.94
CA HIS A 336 27.37 7.98 -28.16
C HIS A 336 26.45 8.68 -29.17
N GLU A 337 25.22 8.18 -29.36
CA GLU A 337 24.22 8.78 -30.25
C GLU A 337 23.82 10.18 -29.76
N ALA A 338 23.57 10.37 -28.46
CA ALA A 338 23.27 11.69 -27.89
C ALA A 338 24.42 12.69 -28.08
N LEU A 339 25.67 12.28 -27.83
CA LEU A 339 26.85 13.12 -28.04
C LEU A 339 27.06 13.50 -29.51
N ALA A 340 26.53 12.72 -30.45
CA ALA A 340 26.57 13.00 -31.88
C ALA A 340 25.40 13.89 -32.36
N GLY A 341 24.64 14.49 -31.44
CA GLY A 341 23.47 15.32 -31.76
C GLY A 341 22.19 14.51 -32.00
N GLY A 342 22.16 13.25 -31.56
CA GLY A 342 20.97 12.40 -31.56
C GLY A 342 20.04 12.67 -30.36
N PRO A 343 19.08 11.76 -30.08
CA PRO A 343 18.09 11.97 -29.03
C PRO A 343 18.68 12.02 -27.62
N PRO A 344 18.04 12.76 -26.69
CA PRO A 344 18.43 12.78 -25.29
C PRO A 344 18.29 11.38 -24.67
N VAL A 345 19.20 11.06 -23.74
CA VAL A 345 19.29 9.71 -23.16
C VAL A 345 18.35 9.53 -21.97
N ASN A 346 18.06 10.62 -21.25
CA ASN A 346 17.22 10.65 -20.06
C ASN A 346 16.51 12.01 -19.93
N ALA A 347 15.70 12.17 -18.88
CA ALA A 347 14.97 13.41 -18.63
C ALA A 347 15.89 14.62 -18.33
N ALA A 348 17.09 14.40 -17.78
CA ALA A 348 18.05 15.47 -17.52
C ALA A 348 18.65 16.04 -18.82
N ASP A 349 18.97 15.17 -19.78
CA ASP A 349 19.43 15.58 -21.11
C ASP A 349 18.32 16.32 -21.87
N LEU A 350 17.08 15.80 -21.80
CA LEU A 350 15.90 16.46 -22.37
C LEU A 350 15.69 17.85 -21.76
N PHE A 351 15.78 17.95 -20.43
CA PHE A 351 15.70 19.22 -19.69
C PHE A 351 16.77 20.21 -20.12
N ALA A 352 18.02 19.77 -20.27
CA ALA A 352 19.13 20.62 -20.70
C ALA A 352 18.94 21.15 -22.12
N ILE A 353 18.58 20.28 -23.08
CA ILE A 353 18.34 20.68 -24.48
C ILE A 353 17.15 21.66 -24.56
N ALA A 354 16.03 21.33 -23.89
CA ALA A 354 14.85 22.18 -23.88
C ALA A 354 15.12 23.56 -23.28
N THR A 355 15.86 23.60 -22.17
CA THR A 355 16.25 24.85 -21.50
C THR A 355 17.10 25.71 -22.43
N GLU A 356 18.13 25.14 -23.06
CA GLU A 356 19.01 25.85 -23.99
C GLU A 356 18.23 26.43 -25.19
N GLU A 357 17.34 25.64 -25.81
CA GLU A 357 16.55 26.12 -26.96
C GLU A 357 15.53 27.20 -26.55
N LEU A 358 14.93 27.10 -25.36
CA LEU A 358 14.05 28.15 -24.84
C LEU A 358 14.81 29.44 -24.52
N ARG A 359 16.02 29.35 -23.96
CA ARG A 359 16.90 30.51 -23.72
C ARG A 359 17.35 31.15 -25.03
N ARG A 360 17.67 30.35 -26.07
CA ARG A 360 17.95 30.88 -27.41
C ARG A 360 16.76 31.66 -27.97
N LEU A 361 15.57 31.07 -27.91
CA LEU A 361 14.34 31.76 -28.32
C LEU A 361 14.11 33.06 -27.54
N GLN A 362 14.31 33.04 -26.21
CA GLN A 362 14.20 34.23 -25.35
C GLN A 362 15.08 35.38 -25.88
N THR A 363 16.33 35.11 -26.26
CA THR A 363 17.25 36.13 -26.80
C THR A 363 16.86 36.64 -28.19
N GLU A 364 16.17 35.84 -28.98
CA GLU A 364 15.78 36.19 -30.35
C GLU A 364 14.52 37.08 -30.42
N LEU A 365 13.67 37.09 -29.39
CA LEU A 365 12.37 37.80 -29.38
C LEU A 365 12.48 39.28 -29.73
N HIS A 366 13.57 39.92 -29.29
CA HIS A 366 13.89 41.33 -29.54
C HIS A 366 15.09 41.54 -30.46
N SER A 367 15.51 40.51 -31.21
CA SER A 367 16.64 40.59 -32.14
C SER A 367 16.40 41.60 -33.28
N THR A 368 17.48 42.20 -33.80
CA THR A 368 17.42 43.30 -34.78
C THR A 368 16.77 42.90 -36.11
N ASN A 369 16.72 41.60 -36.42
CA ASN A 369 16.26 41.06 -37.70
C ASN A 369 14.84 40.46 -37.64
N THR A 370 14.23 40.32 -36.46
CA THR A 370 12.87 39.76 -36.34
C THR A 370 12.07 40.51 -35.29
N THR A 371 10.79 40.76 -35.55
CA THR A 371 9.86 41.26 -34.51
C THR A 371 9.16 40.09 -33.83
N GLY A 372 9.94 39.14 -33.28
CA GLY A 372 9.42 37.90 -32.70
C GLY A 372 8.41 38.13 -31.58
N TRP A 373 8.64 39.14 -30.74
CA TRP A 373 7.70 39.53 -29.68
C TRP A 373 6.28 39.87 -30.18
N LYS A 374 6.13 40.39 -31.42
CA LYS A 374 4.83 40.79 -31.96
C LYS A 374 3.90 39.61 -32.23
N GLU A 375 4.41 38.39 -32.34
CA GLU A 375 3.58 37.19 -32.52
C GLU A 375 2.75 36.88 -31.27
N TYR A 376 3.11 37.43 -30.10
CA TYR A 376 2.37 37.26 -28.86
C TYR A 376 1.25 38.29 -28.67
N TRP A 377 0.99 39.13 -29.67
CA TRP A 377 -0.01 40.20 -29.64
C TRP A 377 -1.01 40.08 -30.79
N ASN A 378 -2.28 40.43 -30.52
CA ASN A 378 -3.23 40.73 -31.58
C ASN A 378 -2.76 41.95 -32.37
N ARG A 379 -2.96 41.94 -33.69
CA ARG A 379 -2.51 43.01 -34.60
C ARG A 379 -3.69 43.75 -35.22
N ASP A 380 -3.57 45.06 -35.36
CA ASP A 380 -4.49 45.86 -36.16
C ASP A 380 -4.22 45.70 -37.67
N GLN A 381 -5.04 46.36 -38.50
CA GLN A 381 -4.90 46.35 -39.97
C GLN A 381 -3.54 46.92 -40.46
N ASN A 382 -2.83 47.65 -39.59
CA ASN A 382 -1.53 48.26 -39.86
C ASN A 382 -0.36 47.44 -39.28
N GLY A 383 -0.63 46.28 -38.66
CA GLY A 383 0.38 45.41 -38.06
C GLY A 383 0.90 45.88 -36.70
N ASN A 384 0.20 46.78 -36.02
CA ASN A 384 0.55 47.24 -34.67
C ASN A 384 -0.02 46.31 -33.61
N ALA A 385 0.77 46.06 -32.56
CA ALA A 385 0.35 45.27 -31.41
C ALA A 385 -0.74 45.99 -30.61
N THR A 386 -1.85 45.32 -30.34
CA THR A 386 -3.01 45.89 -29.64
C THR A 386 -3.22 45.25 -28.27
N LYS A 387 -3.70 44.00 -28.25
CA LYS A 387 -4.02 43.26 -27.02
C LYS A 387 -3.16 42.00 -26.94
N ALA A 388 -2.61 41.73 -25.76
CA ALA A 388 -1.90 40.49 -25.47
C ALA A 388 -2.76 39.26 -25.85
N LEU A 389 -2.14 38.27 -26.47
CA LEU A 389 -2.81 37.00 -26.72
C LEU A 389 -3.18 36.29 -25.41
N ILE A 390 -4.18 35.41 -25.48
CA ILE A 390 -4.51 34.54 -24.35
C ILE A 390 -3.42 33.47 -24.18
N GLU A 391 -3.33 32.89 -22.99
CA GLU A 391 -2.27 31.95 -22.58
C GLU A 391 -2.12 30.78 -23.57
N ASN A 392 -3.24 30.19 -23.99
CA ASN A 392 -3.26 29.08 -24.96
C ASN A 392 -2.69 29.44 -26.33
N GLU A 393 -2.91 30.66 -26.82
CA GLU A 393 -2.38 31.11 -28.11
C GLU A 393 -0.87 31.42 -28.02
N CYS A 394 -0.43 32.02 -26.91
CA CYS A 394 1.00 32.23 -26.65
C CYS A 394 1.77 30.90 -26.62
N ARG A 395 1.18 29.89 -25.98
CA ARG A 395 1.67 28.51 -25.96
C ARG A 395 1.78 27.94 -27.38
N ASN A 396 0.72 28.04 -28.18
CA ASN A 396 0.71 27.47 -29.53
C ASN A 396 1.82 28.07 -30.41
N HIS A 397 2.03 29.39 -30.34
CA HIS A 397 3.12 30.06 -31.05
C HIS A 397 4.51 29.61 -30.58
N LEU A 398 4.68 29.38 -29.27
CA LEU A 398 5.92 28.83 -28.74
C LEU A 398 6.19 27.42 -29.29
N LEU A 399 5.17 26.56 -29.34
CA LEU A 399 5.29 25.20 -29.88
C LEU A 399 5.68 25.18 -31.37
N GLU A 400 5.08 26.05 -32.18
CA GLU A 400 5.43 26.19 -33.60
C GLU A 400 6.91 26.53 -33.78
N ARG A 401 7.45 27.44 -32.96
CA ARG A 401 8.86 27.85 -33.01
C ARG A 401 9.84 26.78 -32.51
N LEU A 402 9.41 25.98 -31.54
CA LEU A 402 10.24 24.91 -30.97
C LEU A 402 10.32 23.68 -31.87
N LYS A 403 9.29 23.44 -32.70
CA LYS A 403 9.19 22.25 -33.54
C LYS A 403 10.45 22.00 -34.37
N ASP A 404 10.85 22.98 -35.19
CA ASP A 404 12.00 22.82 -36.10
C ASP A 404 13.35 22.78 -35.36
N ARG A 405 13.41 23.30 -34.14
CA ARG A 405 14.61 23.33 -33.30
C ARG A 405 14.85 22.02 -32.55
N LEU A 406 13.76 21.34 -32.20
CA LEU A 406 13.76 20.10 -31.42
C LEU A 406 13.76 18.85 -32.31
N ASP A 407 13.34 18.97 -33.58
CA ASP A 407 13.34 17.91 -34.57
C ASP A 407 14.72 17.24 -34.80
N PRO A 408 15.85 17.97 -34.87
CA PRO A 408 17.18 17.36 -35.00
C PRO A 408 17.52 16.41 -33.84
N TYR A 409 17.04 16.71 -32.64
CA TYR A 409 17.21 15.88 -31.45
C TYR A 409 16.13 14.80 -31.31
N GLN A 410 15.25 14.65 -32.31
CA GLN A 410 14.11 13.72 -32.25
C GLN A 410 13.23 13.92 -31.01
N ILE A 411 13.16 15.17 -30.54
CA ILE A 411 12.29 15.57 -29.44
C ILE A 411 10.98 16.04 -30.05
N SER A 412 9.91 15.30 -29.76
CA SER A 412 8.57 15.70 -30.15
C SER A 412 8.01 16.64 -29.08
N ALA A 413 7.90 17.92 -29.41
CA ALA A 413 7.05 18.85 -28.66
C ALA A 413 5.58 18.52 -29.00
N ALA A 414 5.00 17.53 -28.34
CA ALA A 414 3.69 16.98 -28.72
C ALA A 414 2.80 16.71 -27.50
N ILE A 415 1.96 17.70 -27.18
CA ILE A 415 0.48 17.71 -27.30
C ILE A 415 0.03 18.96 -26.51
N PRO A 416 -0.58 19.98 -27.14
CA PRO A 416 -1.26 21.04 -26.40
C PRO A 416 -2.34 20.39 -25.54
N GLU A 417 -2.31 20.61 -24.23
CA GLU A 417 -3.27 20.00 -23.29
C GLU A 417 -3.14 18.47 -23.17
N ALA A 418 -1.91 17.95 -23.15
CA ALA A 418 -1.65 16.54 -22.91
C ALA A 418 -2.29 16.10 -21.58
N GLN A 419 -3.18 15.11 -21.64
CA GLN A 419 -3.81 14.53 -20.46
C GLN A 419 -2.76 13.68 -19.73
N CYS A 420 -2.28 14.16 -18.58
CA CYS A 420 -1.38 13.39 -17.72
C CYS A 420 -2.18 12.31 -16.96
N ALA A 421 -1.47 11.36 -16.35
CA ALA A 421 -2.02 10.17 -15.68
C ALA A 421 -2.95 10.43 -14.47
N GLU A 422 -3.38 11.67 -14.23
CA GLU A 422 -4.27 12.09 -13.15
C GLU A 422 -5.45 12.96 -13.66
N GLY A 423 -5.73 12.96 -14.97
CA GLY A 423 -6.82 13.74 -15.57
C GLY A 423 -6.57 15.26 -15.60
N THR A 424 -5.41 15.70 -15.16
CA THR A 424 -4.93 17.09 -15.14
C THR A 424 -4.14 17.40 -16.43
N ARG A 425 -4.20 18.65 -16.90
CA ARG A 425 -3.64 19.09 -18.19
C ARG A 425 -2.40 19.95 -17.98
N VAL A 426 -1.26 19.50 -18.48
CA VAL A 426 -0.05 20.32 -18.56
C VAL A 426 -0.14 21.24 -19.78
N ASP A 427 0.41 22.45 -19.68
CA ASP A 427 0.40 23.39 -20.80
C ASP A 427 1.19 22.85 -22.00
N ILE A 428 2.44 22.41 -21.80
CA ILE A 428 3.27 21.77 -22.82
C ILE A 428 3.92 20.51 -22.24
N LEU A 429 3.88 19.41 -23.00
CA LEU A 429 4.64 18.19 -22.71
C LEU A 429 5.64 17.95 -23.84
N MET A 430 6.93 17.94 -23.51
CA MET A 430 7.96 17.49 -24.45
C MET A 430 8.23 16.00 -24.24
N LEU A 431 8.37 15.27 -25.34
CA LEU A 431 8.64 13.83 -25.34
C LEU A 431 9.90 13.55 -26.15
N SER A 432 10.84 12.84 -25.54
CA SER A 432 11.98 12.28 -26.26
C SER A 432 11.59 10.98 -26.97
N GLY A 433 12.26 10.65 -28.09
CA GLY A 433 12.15 9.33 -28.71
C GLY A 433 12.55 8.17 -27.79
N ALA A 434 13.27 8.45 -26.70
CA ALA A 434 13.68 7.49 -25.67
C ALA A 434 12.64 7.27 -24.55
N GLY A 435 11.50 7.97 -24.58
CA GLY A 435 10.40 7.79 -23.61
C GLY A 435 10.45 8.68 -22.36
N SER A 436 11.49 9.50 -22.19
CA SER A 436 11.48 10.58 -21.18
C SER A 436 10.53 11.70 -21.58
N ASN A 437 9.90 12.31 -20.59
CA ASN A 437 9.01 13.44 -20.77
C ASN A 437 9.47 14.65 -19.95
N LEU A 438 9.05 15.85 -20.36
CA LEU A 438 9.37 17.09 -19.66
C LEU A 438 8.14 18.00 -19.66
N PRO A 439 7.50 18.20 -18.51
CA PRO A 439 6.39 19.13 -18.38
C PRO A 439 6.89 20.58 -18.36
N ILE A 440 6.15 21.45 -19.05
CA ILE A 440 6.35 22.89 -19.02
C ILE A 440 5.01 23.55 -18.70
N GLU A 441 5.00 24.33 -17.63
CA GLU A 441 3.84 25.12 -17.20
C GLU A 441 4.04 26.57 -17.60
N ALA A 442 3.08 27.16 -18.32
CA ALA A 442 3.19 28.50 -18.89
C ALA A 442 2.15 29.45 -18.28
N LYS A 443 2.56 30.66 -17.92
CA LYS A 443 1.64 31.68 -17.39
C LYS A 443 1.91 33.05 -17.99
N ARG A 444 0.87 33.89 -18.09
CA ARG A 444 1.06 35.33 -18.30
C ARG A 444 1.50 35.99 -16.99
N HIS A 445 2.36 37.00 -17.05
CA HIS A 445 2.87 37.65 -15.84
C HIS A 445 1.78 38.27 -14.92
N PHE A 446 0.61 38.59 -15.47
CA PHE A 446 -0.56 39.08 -14.72
C PHE A 446 -1.57 37.98 -14.34
N ASN A 447 -1.25 36.69 -14.54
CA ASN A 447 -2.09 35.57 -14.09
C ASN A 447 -2.08 35.48 -12.55
N GLU A 448 -3.24 35.28 -11.92
CA GLU A 448 -3.37 35.22 -10.46
C GLU A 448 -2.49 34.16 -9.79
N ALA A 449 -2.21 33.05 -10.49
CA ALA A 449 -1.41 31.94 -10.00
C ALA A 449 0.10 32.08 -10.28
N VAL A 450 0.57 33.19 -10.87
CA VAL A 450 1.95 33.32 -11.37
C VAL A 450 3.03 33.12 -10.28
N TRP A 451 2.71 33.43 -9.02
CA TRP A 451 3.65 33.30 -7.91
C TRP A 451 3.69 31.89 -7.29
N SER A 452 2.69 31.05 -7.53
CA SER A 452 2.56 29.73 -6.89
C SER A 452 2.68 28.57 -7.87
N ALA A 453 2.33 28.75 -9.15
CA ALA A 453 2.22 27.70 -10.17
C ALA A 453 3.49 26.84 -10.33
N ALA A 454 4.68 27.45 -10.23
CA ALA A 454 5.96 26.71 -10.31
C ALA A 454 6.13 25.68 -9.17
N SER A 455 5.62 26.00 -7.98
CA SER A 455 5.75 25.17 -6.77
C SER A 455 4.55 24.26 -6.51
N SER A 456 3.40 24.55 -7.13
CA SER A 456 2.16 23.78 -6.96
C SER A 456 1.83 22.96 -8.20
N GLN A 457 1.51 23.61 -9.33
CA GLN A 457 1.02 22.96 -10.55
C GLN A 457 2.14 22.16 -11.24
N LEU A 458 3.30 22.78 -11.47
CA LEU A 458 4.42 22.13 -12.17
C LEU A 458 4.96 20.92 -11.41
N GLN A 459 5.02 20.97 -10.08
CA GLN A 459 5.50 19.85 -9.26
C GLN A 459 4.55 18.64 -9.31
N GLY A 460 3.24 18.88 -9.48
CA GLY A 460 2.30 17.80 -9.77
C GLY A 460 2.70 17.02 -11.02
N TYR A 461 3.08 17.72 -12.08
CA TYR A 461 3.49 17.10 -13.36
C TYR A 461 4.88 16.50 -13.35
N ALA A 462 5.86 17.17 -12.72
CA ALA A 462 7.24 16.72 -12.66
C ALA A 462 7.41 15.39 -11.91
N THR A 463 6.39 14.98 -11.14
CA THR A 463 6.34 13.67 -10.46
C THR A 463 5.74 12.55 -11.30
N ALA A 464 5.28 12.82 -12.52
CA ALA A 464 4.78 11.80 -13.44
C ALA A 464 5.93 10.89 -13.94
N ALA A 465 5.59 9.64 -14.27
CA ALA A 465 6.55 8.68 -14.79
C ALA A 465 7.25 9.22 -16.04
N GLY A 466 8.58 9.17 -16.08
CA GLY A 466 9.41 9.67 -17.18
C GLY A 466 9.85 11.13 -17.08
N ALA A 467 9.35 11.91 -16.11
CA ALA A 467 9.75 13.31 -15.91
C ALA A 467 10.97 13.45 -15.01
N ASP A 468 11.24 12.45 -14.17
CA ASP A 468 12.34 12.39 -13.21
C ASP A 468 12.52 13.68 -12.39
N ARG A 469 11.40 14.32 -12.03
CA ARG A 469 11.33 15.59 -11.27
C ARG A 469 11.73 16.85 -12.04
N TYR A 470 12.09 16.72 -13.31
CA TYR A 470 12.40 17.86 -14.17
C TYR A 470 11.14 18.59 -14.64
N GLY A 471 11.22 19.92 -14.73
CA GLY A 471 10.15 20.75 -15.27
C GLY A 471 10.60 22.18 -15.55
N ILE A 472 9.92 22.86 -16.47
CA ILE A 472 10.20 24.27 -16.80
C ILE A 472 8.99 25.12 -16.47
N TYR A 473 9.20 26.22 -15.74
CA TYR A 473 8.20 27.24 -15.53
C TYR A 473 8.44 28.43 -16.45
N LEU A 474 7.51 28.69 -17.35
CA LEU A 474 7.63 29.74 -18.36
C LEU A 474 6.65 30.87 -18.11
N VAL A 475 7.12 32.12 -18.15
CA VAL A 475 6.26 33.30 -17.99
C VAL A 475 6.36 34.20 -19.22
N PHE A 476 5.21 34.57 -19.79
CA PHE A 476 5.10 35.60 -20.83
C PHE A 476 4.95 36.99 -20.19
N TRP A 477 5.97 37.82 -20.33
CA TRP A 477 6.03 39.19 -19.81
C TRP A 477 5.62 40.19 -20.90
N PHE A 478 4.48 40.88 -20.72
CA PHE A 478 3.98 41.88 -21.68
C PHE A 478 4.33 43.32 -21.29
N GLY A 479 5.06 43.52 -20.19
CA GLY A 479 5.43 44.83 -19.65
C GLY A 479 4.48 45.33 -18.56
N SER A 480 5.05 45.92 -17.51
CA SER A 480 4.31 46.51 -16.38
C SER A 480 3.42 47.69 -16.78
N ASP A 481 3.75 48.34 -17.90
CA ASP A 481 2.95 49.40 -18.53
C ASP A 481 1.63 48.88 -19.12
N TYR A 482 1.61 47.60 -19.54
CA TYR A 482 0.42 46.98 -20.13
C TYR A 482 -0.50 46.46 -19.03
N GLU A 483 0.02 45.63 -18.12
CA GLU A 483 -0.73 45.10 -16.99
C GLU A 483 0.22 44.81 -15.83
N GLN A 484 -0.24 44.99 -14.59
CA GLN A 484 0.61 44.74 -13.43
C GLN A 484 0.52 43.28 -12.99
N THR A 485 1.62 42.73 -12.47
CA THR A 485 1.57 41.43 -11.78
C THR A 485 0.62 41.47 -10.58
N PRO A 486 0.06 40.33 -10.15
CA PRO A 486 -0.66 40.23 -8.89
C PRO A 486 0.22 40.66 -7.71
N LYS A 487 -0.41 40.93 -6.57
CA LYS A 487 0.32 41.27 -5.34
C LYS A 487 1.30 40.17 -4.99
N VAL A 488 2.55 40.56 -4.75
CA VAL A 488 3.59 39.63 -4.33
C VAL A 488 3.27 39.13 -2.91
N PRO A 489 3.31 37.81 -2.63
CA PRO A 489 2.86 37.25 -1.35
C PRO A 489 3.53 37.82 -0.09
N ASP A 490 4.81 38.18 -0.19
CA ASP A 490 5.61 38.77 0.90
C ASP A 490 5.54 40.31 0.93
N LYS A 491 4.67 40.91 0.12
CA LYS A 491 4.47 42.37 -0.02
C LYS A 491 5.72 43.12 -0.52
N SER A 492 6.67 42.46 -1.18
CA SER A 492 7.76 43.14 -1.86
C SER A 492 7.24 44.02 -3.00
N ALA A 493 8.10 44.90 -3.53
CA ALA A 493 7.82 45.63 -4.76
C ALA A 493 7.53 44.63 -5.91
N LYS A 494 6.61 45.02 -6.81
CA LYS A 494 6.33 44.26 -8.03
C LYS A 494 7.53 44.36 -8.99
N PRO A 495 7.81 43.33 -9.80
CA PRO A 495 8.80 43.44 -10.84
C PRO A 495 8.39 44.52 -11.86
N ASP A 496 9.37 45.28 -12.34
CA ASP A 496 9.25 46.32 -13.37
C ASP A 496 9.83 45.86 -14.72
N ALA A 497 10.61 44.78 -14.73
CA ALA A 497 11.21 44.18 -15.91
C ALA A 497 11.13 42.63 -15.87
N ALA A 498 11.25 42.00 -17.04
CA ALA A 498 11.22 40.56 -17.21
C ALA A 498 12.31 39.85 -16.39
N GLU A 499 13.53 40.39 -16.41
CA GLU A 499 14.68 39.86 -15.66
C GLU A 499 14.42 39.92 -14.15
N LYS A 500 13.78 41.01 -13.69
CA LYS A 500 13.44 41.14 -12.27
C LYS A 500 12.38 40.14 -11.85
N MET A 501 11.42 39.85 -12.72
CA MET A 501 10.42 38.81 -12.48
C MET A 501 11.06 37.42 -12.41
N GLU A 502 11.98 37.11 -13.32
CA GLU A 502 12.70 35.83 -13.33
C GLU A 502 13.48 35.63 -12.02
N GLN A 503 14.26 36.63 -11.61
CA GLN A 503 14.99 36.62 -10.35
C GLN A 503 14.05 36.36 -9.16
N MET A 504 12.94 37.09 -9.10
CA MET A 504 11.97 36.99 -8.01
C MET A 504 11.30 35.60 -7.93
N LEU A 505 11.04 34.95 -9.06
CA LEU A 505 10.49 33.60 -9.10
C LEU A 505 11.55 32.58 -8.67
N CYS A 506 12.81 32.72 -9.12
CA CYS A 506 13.93 31.85 -8.73
C CYS A 506 14.21 31.90 -7.22
N GLU A 507 14.21 33.09 -6.62
CA GLU A 507 14.41 33.26 -5.17
C GLU A 507 13.31 32.56 -4.35
N ARG A 508 12.09 32.47 -4.90
CA ARG A 508 10.92 31.84 -4.26
C ARG A 508 10.84 30.33 -4.46
N LEU A 509 11.61 29.75 -5.37
CA LEU A 509 11.69 28.30 -5.49
C LEU A 509 12.34 27.70 -4.23
N PRO A 510 11.70 26.70 -3.60
CA PRO A 510 12.32 25.89 -2.56
C PRO A 510 13.65 25.30 -3.01
N GLU A 511 14.64 25.30 -2.13
CA GLU A 511 16.02 24.86 -2.44
C GLU A 511 16.07 23.46 -3.06
N ALA A 512 15.24 22.52 -2.58
CA ALA A 512 15.15 21.16 -3.08
C ALA A 512 14.65 21.03 -4.53
N LEU A 513 14.03 22.09 -5.08
CA LEU A 513 13.47 22.12 -6.45
C LEU A 513 14.38 22.84 -7.44
N ARG A 514 15.29 23.69 -6.97
CA ARG A 514 16.15 24.52 -7.85
C ARG A 514 17.05 23.71 -8.77
N ALA A 515 17.42 22.48 -8.39
CA ALA A 515 18.23 21.60 -9.23
C ALA A 515 17.45 20.94 -10.38
N PHE A 516 16.11 20.96 -10.34
CA PHE A 516 15.25 20.22 -11.26
C PHE A 516 14.21 21.13 -11.94
N THR A 517 14.13 22.40 -11.57
CA THR A 517 13.15 23.34 -12.12
C THR A 517 13.85 24.58 -12.63
N GLU A 518 13.72 24.82 -13.93
CA GLU A 518 14.17 26.06 -14.57
C GLU A 518 13.02 27.06 -14.67
N ILE A 519 13.29 28.34 -14.38
CA ILE A 519 12.33 29.42 -14.63
C ILE A 519 12.85 30.28 -15.77
N ILE A 520 11.99 30.51 -16.77
CA ILE A 520 12.32 31.33 -17.94
C ILE A 520 11.23 32.38 -18.15
N VAL A 521 11.62 33.66 -18.22
CA VAL A 521 10.66 34.75 -18.49
C VAL A 521 10.86 35.31 -19.89
N PHE A 522 9.91 35.05 -20.79
CA PHE A 522 9.91 35.59 -22.13
C PHE A 522 9.44 37.05 -22.12
N ASP A 523 10.38 37.99 -22.34
CA ASP A 523 10.02 39.37 -22.61
C ASP A 523 9.40 39.48 -24.01
N VAL A 524 8.09 39.71 -24.02
CA VAL A 524 7.28 39.95 -25.21
C VAL A 524 6.64 41.33 -25.16
N SER A 525 7.18 42.24 -24.35
CA SER A 525 6.67 43.60 -24.18
C SER A 525 6.88 44.46 -25.44
N GLN A 526 6.10 45.53 -25.56
CA GLN A 526 6.30 46.48 -26.67
C GLN A 526 7.57 47.30 -26.41
N SER A 527 8.60 47.15 -27.25
CA SER A 527 9.85 47.90 -27.09
C SER A 527 9.62 49.43 -27.05
N GLU A 528 10.35 50.15 -26.21
CA GLU A 528 10.29 51.62 -26.09
C GLU A 528 10.51 52.37 -27.41
N ASN A 529 11.20 51.76 -28.39
CA ASN A 529 11.48 52.35 -29.71
C ASN A 529 10.23 52.58 -30.59
N SER A 530 9.06 52.07 -30.19
CA SER A 530 7.80 52.30 -30.91
C SER A 530 7.21 53.68 -30.62
N LYS A 531 7.50 54.27 -29.45
CA LYS A 531 6.90 55.53 -28.99
C LYS A 531 7.53 56.76 -29.65
N THR A 532 8.78 56.69 -30.11
CA THR A 532 9.50 57.83 -30.73
C THR A 532 9.07 58.13 -32.16
N LYS A 533 8.41 57.20 -32.86
CA LYS A 533 7.87 57.45 -34.22
C LYS A 533 6.53 58.18 -34.20
N GLN A 534 5.73 58.07 -33.15
CA GLN A 534 4.46 58.79 -33.01
C GLN A 534 4.64 60.28 -32.65
N THR A 535 5.74 60.64 -31.99
CA THR A 535 6.00 62.05 -31.63
C THR A 535 6.56 62.88 -32.80
N ARG A 536 7.11 62.24 -33.84
CA ARG A 536 7.69 62.94 -35.01
C ARG A 536 6.71 63.18 -36.17
N THR A 537 5.53 62.58 -36.16
CA THR A 537 4.48 62.81 -37.17
C THR A 537 3.44 63.87 -36.77
N ASN A 538 3.56 64.45 -35.57
CA ASN A 538 2.70 65.53 -35.07
C ASN A 538 3.46 66.85 -34.82
N ALA A 539 4.52 67.13 -35.59
CA ALA A 539 5.23 68.41 -35.56
C ALA A 539 5.20 69.08 -36.93
#